data_AF-A0A9P4V4Q9-F1
#
_entry.id   AF-A0A9P4V4Q9-F1
#
_cell.length_a   1.000
_cell.length_b   1.000
_cell.length_c   1.000
_cell.angle_alpha   90.00
_cell.angle_beta   90.00
_cell.angle_gamma   90.00
#
_symmetry.space_group_name_H-M   'P 1'
#
loop_
_entity.id
_entity.type
_entity.pdbx_description
1 polymer ?
#
loop_
_entity_poly.entity_id
_entity_poly.type
_entity_poly.pdbx_seq_one_letter_code
_entity_poly.pdbx_strand_id
1 'polypeptide(L)' 'LAGTGKSTITRTVARLYYDRRRLAASFFLSRGGNVGNAGKFVTSIAVQLAHSVPASREHICAAVAERGDVTSLSMRDQWQ' A
#
# COMPACT_ATOMS: atom_id res chain seq x y z
N LEU A 1 23.80 12.82 0.66
CA LEU A 1 24.29 11.51 1.15
C LEU A 1 23.22 10.42 1.06
N ALA A 2 23.51 9.36 0.32
CA ALA A 2 22.89 8.05 0.58
C ALA A 2 23.43 7.52 1.93
N GLY A 3 22.65 6.72 2.67
CA GLY A 3 23.09 6.13 3.94
C GLY A 3 22.81 6.94 5.21
N THR A 4 22.10 8.08 5.16
CA THR A 4 21.77 8.88 6.37
C THR A 4 20.63 8.30 7.22
N GLY A 5 20.37 7.00 7.16
CA GLY A 5 19.37 6.33 8.00
C GLY A 5 17.88 6.62 7.71
N LYS A 6 17.51 7.37 6.66
CA LYS A 6 16.09 7.67 6.35
C LYS A 6 15.21 6.42 6.26
N SER A 7 15.65 5.41 5.51
CA SER A 7 14.94 4.14 5.40
C SER A 7 14.88 3.39 6.73
N THR A 8 15.89 3.55 7.59
CA THR A 8 15.89 3.02 8.95
C THR A 8 14.79 3.67 9.78
N ILE A 9 14.71 5.01 9.78
CA ILE A 9 13.68 5.75 10.51
C ILE A 9 12.27 5.33 10.06
N THR A 10 12.02 5.26 8.74
CA THR A 10 10.69 4.85 8.23
C THR A 10 10.32 3.43 8.67
N ARG A 11 11.28 2.49 8.63
CA ARG A 11 11.06 1.11 9.11
C ARG A 11 10.82 1.05 10.61
N THR A 12 11.57 1.83 11.40
CA THR A 12 11.40 1.90 12.85
C THR A 12 10.02 2.46 13.22
N VAL A 13 9.57 3.53 12.56
CA VAL A 13 8.25 4.10 12.81
C VAL A 13 7.14 3.12 12.42
N ALA A 14 7.24 2.50 11.25
CA ALA A 14 6.26 1.48 10.84
C ALA A 14 6.21 0.32 11.84
N ARG A 15 7.37 -0.17 12.29
CA ARG A 15 7.43 -1.25 13.28
C ARG A 15 6.77 -0.85 14.60
N LEU A 16 7.08 0.35 15.11
CA LEU A 16 6.49 0.88 16.34
C LEU A 16 4.96 0.93 16.27
N TYR A 17 4.40 1.37 15.14
CA TYR A 17 2.95 1.44 14.96
C TYR A 17 2.32 0.06 14.75
N TYR A 18 3.01 -0.84 14.06
CA TYR A 18 2.58 -2.24 13.92
C TYR A 18 2.46 -2.92 15.28
N ASP A 19 3.50 -2.82 16.11
CA ASP A 19 3.53 -3.45 17.45
C ASP A 19 2.43 -2.87 18.36
N ARG A 20 2.06 -1.60 18.16
CA ARG A 20 0.93 -0.94 18.85
C ARG A 20 -0.44 -1.26 18.26
N ARG A 21 -0.53 -2.11 17.23
CA ARG A 21 -1.76 -2.38 16.46
C ARG A 21 -2.42 -1.12 15.89
N ARG A 22 -1.60 -0.14 15.50
CA ARG A 22 -2.01 1.16 14.93
C ARG A 22 -1.53 1.37 13.50
N LEU A 23 -1.00 0.32 12.86
CA LEU A 23 -0.62 0.33 11.46
C LEU A 23 -1.58 -0.55 10.66
N ALA A 24 -2.44 0.07 9.85
CA ALA A 24 -3.38 -0.66 9.01
C ALA A 24 -2.74 -1.18 7.71
N ALA A 25 -1.81 -0.41 7.14
CA ALA A 25 -1.06 -0.77 5.94
C ALA A 25 0.27 0.01 5.88
N SER A 26 1.25 -0.53 5.14
CA SER A 26 2.50 0.16 4.82
C SER A 26 3.05 -0.27 3.46
N PHE A 27 3.85 0.59 2.84
CA PHE A 27 4.58 0.28 1.62
C PHE A 27 5.90 1.04 1.60
N PHE A 28 6.98 0.39 1.19
CA PHE A 28 8.32 0.97 1.16
C PHE A 28 8.83 1.07 -0.27
N LEU A 29 9.03 2.29 -0.76
CA LEU A 29 9.62 2.57 -2.06
C LEU A 29 11.15 2.54 -1.94
N SER A 30 11.83 1.79 -2.83
CA SER A 30 13.28 1.82 -2.96
C SER A 30 13.71 2.67 -4.16
N ARG A 31 14.84 3.37 -4.06
CA ARG A 31 15.44 4.09 -5.20
C ARG A 31 15.89 3.09 -6.26
N GLY A 32 15.45 3.28 -7.50
CA GLY A 32 15.72 2.37 -8.63
C GLY A 32 14.69 1.26 -8.81
N GLY A 33 13.73 1.11 -7.90
CA GLY A 33 12.52 0.32 -8.15
C GLY A 33 11.62 1.03 -9.16
N ASN A 34 10.99 0.28 -10.06
CA ASN A 34 10.11 0.82 -11.10
C ASN A 34 9.06 1.77 -10.48
N VAL A 35 9.25 3.08 -10.66
CA VAL A 35 8.44 4.17 -10.09
C VAL A 35 7.00 4.13 -10.63
N GLY A 36 6.74 3.38 -11.70
CA GLY A 36 5.43 3.21 -12.34
C GLY A 36 4.55 2.09 -11.78
N ASN A 37 4.91 1.41 -10.69
CA ASN A 37 4.14 0.23 -10.24
C ASN A 37 2.96 0.57 -9.32
N ALA A 38 2.05 1.40 -9.83
CA ALA A 38 0.76 1.70 -9.23
C ALA A 38 0.02 0.44 -8.81
N GLY A 39 0.00 -0.55 -9.70
CA GLY A 39 -0.52 -1.89 -9.44
C GLY A 39 0.02 -2.41 -8.12
N LYS A 40 1.34 -2.47 -7.92
CA LYS A 40 1.92 -2.95 -6.65
C LYS A 40 1.61 -2.05 -5.45
N PHE A 41 1.72 -0.73 -5.56
CA PHE A 41 1.49 0.15 -4.41
C PHE A 41 0.04 0.06 -3.92
N VAL A 42 -0.91 0.34 -4.81
CA VAL A 42 -2.33 0.48 -4.45
C VAL A 42 -2.92 -0.86 -4.06
N THR A 43 -2.65 -1.93 -4.81
CA THR A 43 -3.13 -3.27 -4.46
C THR A 43 -2.53 -3.76 -3.14
N SER A 44 -1.25 -3.48 -2.86
CA SER A 44 -0.64 -3.86 -1.59
C SER A 44 -1.31 -3.16 -0.41
N ILE A 45 -1.65 -1.87 -0.55
CA ILE A 45 -2.38 -1.14 0.49
C ILE A 45 -3.80 -1.68 0.65
N ALA A 46 -4.53 -1.90 -0.45
CA ALA A 46 -5.89 -2.43 -0.42
C ALA A 46 -5.96 -3.81 0.25
N VAL A 47 -5.07 -4.74 -0.12
CA VAL A 47 -5.00 -6.06 0.50
C VAL A 47 -4.71 -5.94 2.00
N GLN A 48 -3.72 -5.13 2.39
CA GLN A 48 -3.41 -4.92 3.81
C GLN A 48 -4.59 -4.34 4.59
N LEU A 49 -5.32 -3.36 4.02
CA LEU A 49 -6.51 -2.79 4.65
C LEU A 49 -7.63 -3.82 4.81
N ALA A 50 -7.90 -4.63 3.78
CA ALA A 50 -8.93 -5.68 3.85
C ALA A 50 -8.62 -6.76 4.91
N HIS A 51 -7.36 -6.91 5.32
CA HIS A 51 -6.96 -7.80 6.41
C HIS A 51 -6.95 -7.09 7.78
N SER A 52 -6.41 -5.88 7.86
CA SER A 52 -6.23 -5.14 9.12
C SER A 52 -7.49 -4.43 9.59
N VAL A 53 -8.40 -4.09 8.67
CA VAL A 53 -9.65 -3.37 8.92
C VAL A 53 -10.80 -4.15 8.27
N PRO A 54 -11.39 -5.13 8.97
CA PRO A 54 -12.43 -6.00 8.40
C PRO A 54 -13.61 -5.25 7.77
N ALA A 55 -13.98 -4.10 8.34
CA ALA A 55 -15.04 -3.23 7.80
C ALA A 55 -14.74 -2.70 6.38
N SER A 56 -13.46 -2.61 5.98
CA SER A 56 -13.07 -2.17 4.64
C SER A 56 -13.10 -3.29 3.60
N ARG A 57 -13.09 -4.56 4.03
CA ARG A 57 -12.97 -5.72 3.14
C ARG A 57 -14.08 -5.79 2.11
N GLU A 58 -15.33 -5.64 2.55
CA GLU A 58 -16.49 -5.74 1.66
C GLU A 58 -16.46 -4.65 0.59
N HIS A 59 -16.16 -3.41 0.97
CA HIS A 59 -16.03 -2.29 0.04
C HIS A 59 -14.91 -2.50 -0.99
N ILE A 60 -13.76 -3.03 -0.56
CA ILE A 60 -12.64 -3.33 -1.45
C ILE A 60 -13.00 -4.45 -2.42
N CYS A 61 -13.63 -5.53 -1.94
CA CYS A 61 -14.07 -6.62 -2.79
C CYS A 61 -15.13 -6.17 -3.81
N ALA A 62 -16.09 -5.34 -3.40
CA ALA A 62 -17.10 -4.78 -4.29
C ALA A 62 -16.48 -3.91 -5.39
N ALA A 63 -15.55 -3.01 -5.05
CA ALA A 63 -14.87 -2.16 -6.02
C ALA A 63 -14.06 -2.96 -7.06
N VAL A 64 -13.38 -4.04 -6.63
CA VAL A 64 -12.65 -4.93 -7.54
C VAL A 64 -13.61 -5.74 -8.42
N ALA A 65 -14.76 -6.16 -7.89
CA ALA A 65 -15.78 -6.87 -8.67
C ALA A 65 -16.42 -5.97 -9.74
N GLU A 66 -16.64 -4.69 -9.42
CA GLU A 66 -17.18 -3.69 -10.36
C GLU A 66 -16.17 -3.31 -11.45
N ARG A 67 -14.88 -3.18 -11.09
CA ARG A 67 -13.79 -2.85 -12.02
C ARG A 67 -12.68 -3.89 -11.96
N GLY A 68 -12.90 -5.03 -12.61
CA GLY A 68 -11.97 -6.17 -12.59
C GLY A 68 -10.58 -5.88 -13.18
N ASP A 69 -10.43 -4.86 -14.01
CA ASP A 69 -9.16 -4.44 -14.62
C ASP A 69 -8.38 -3.42 -13.77
N VAL A 70 -8.96 -2.90 -12.68
CA VAL A 70 -8.40 -1.79 -11.87
C VAL A 70 -6.97 -2.06 -11.42
N THR A 71 -6.61 -3.31 -11.13
CA THR A 71 -5.26 -3.68 -10.67
C THR A 71 -4.19 -3.60 -11.77
N SER A 72 -4.62 -3.62 -13.03
CA SER A 72 -3.77 -3.53 -14.22
C SER A 72 -3.57 -2.08 -14.71
N LEU A 73 -4.42 -1.16 -14.24
CA LEU A 73 -4.40 0.26 -14.61
C LEU A 73 -3.23 1.00 -13.96
N SER A 74 -2.82 2.12 -14.58
CA SER A 74 -1.84 3.04 -14.00
C SER A 74 -2.42 3.74 -12.75
N MET A 75 -1.56 4.37 -11.94
CA MET A 75 -2.03 5.06 -10.72
C MET A 75 -2.99 6.20 -11.07
N ARG A 76 -2.78 6.85 -12.21
CA ARG A 76 -3.67 7.92 -12.65
C ARG A 76 -5.03 7.36 -13.04
N ASP A 77 -5.05 6.25 -13.76
CA ASP A 77 -6.25 5.68 -14.35
C ASP A 77 -7.10 4.91 -13.34
N GLN A 78 -6.49 4.42 -12.25
CA GLN A 78 -7.22 3.82 -11.11
C GLN A 78 -8.10 4.85 -10.36
N TRP A 79 -7.85 6.15 -10.50
CA TRP A 79 -8.57 7.24 -9.82
C TRP A 79 -9.65 7.89 -10.70
N GLN A 80 -9.73 7.49 -11.97
CA GLN A 80 -10.79 7.84 -12.90
C GLN A 80 -11.84 6.74 -12.92
#